data_AF-A0A3M2ZBN9-F1
#
_entry.id   AF-A0A3M2ZBN9-F1
#
_cell.length_a   1.000
_cell.length_b   1.000
_cell.length_c   1.000
_cell.angle_alpha   90.00
_cell.angle_beta   90.00
_cell.angle_gamma   90.00
#
_symmetry.space_group_name_H-M   'P 1'
#
loop_
_entity.id
_entity.type
_entity.pdbx_description
1 polymer ?
#
loop_
_entity_poly.entity_id
_entity_poly.type
_entity_poly.pdbx_seq_one_letter_code
_entity_poly.pdbx_strand_id
1 'polypeptide(L)' 'TASDATIAMELGCEAVLMNSAIAHAQQPVMMAEAMKHAVIAGRLAYLAGRMPRKLYASASSPLDGLIK' A
#
# COMPACT_ATOMS: atom_id res chain seq x y z
N THR A 1 11.58 -1.38 2.24
CA THR A 1 11.01 -2.19 3.34
C THR A 1 9.69 -2.83 2.88
N ALA A 2 8.83 -3.32 3.77
CA ALA A 2 7.54 -3.92 3.39
C ALA A 2 6.66 -3.02 2.51
N SER A 3 6.75 -1.69 2.69
CA SER A 3 6.08 -0.71 1.82
C SER A 3 6.44 -0.87 0.35
N ASP A 4 7.69 -1.20 0.02
CA ASP A 4 8.14 -1.30 -1.37
C ASP A 4 7.51 -2.52 -2.05
N ALA A 5 7.35 -3.61 -1.31
CA ALA A 5 6.64 -4.80 -1.77
C ALA A 5 5.16 -4.47 -2.03
N THR A 6 4.51 -3.71 -1.15
CA THR A 6 3.13 -3.24 -1.37
C THR A 6 3.03 -2.40 -2.64
N ILE A 7 3.92 -1.43 -2.83
CA ILE A 7 3.93 -0.54 -4.01
C ILE A 7 4.12 -1.33 -5.30
N ALA A 8 5.04 -2.30 -5.32
CA ALA A 8 5.24 -3.16 -6.49
C ALA A 8 3.95 -3.90 -6.87
N MET A 9 3.25 -4.47 -5.89
CA MET A 9 1.97 -5.13 -6.14
C MET A 9 0.86 -4.16 -6.57
N GLU A 10 0.81 -2.95 -6.00
CA GLU A 10 -0.14 -1.90 -6.41
C GLU A 10 0.08 -1.43 -7.86
N LEU A 11 1.31 -1.51 -8.38
CA LEU A 11 1.64 -1.18 -9.77
C LEU A 11 1.22 -2.29 -10.76
N GLY A 12 0.77 -3.45 -10.25
CA GLY A 12 0.25 -4.55 -11.06
C GLY A 12 1.20 -5.72 -11.24
N CYS A 13 2.32 -5.78 -10.50
CA CYS A 13 3.18 -6.96 -10.54
C CYS A 13 2.43 -8.22 -10.08
N GLU A 14 2.70 -9.35 -10.74
CA GLU A 14 2.17 -10.66 -10.35
C GLU A 14 2.82 -11.20 -9.07
N ALA A 15 4.12 -10.94 -8.87
CA ALA A 15 4.89 -11.41 -7.74
C ALA A 15 6.08 -10.50 -7.42
N VAL A 16 6.64 -10.65 -6.21
CA VAL A 16 7.87 -9.98 -5.77
C VAL A 16 8.86 -11.03 -5.27
N LEU A 17 10.09 -10.97 -5.80
CA LEU A 17 11.22 -11.76 -5.33
C LEU A 17 12.12 -10.89 -4.44
N MET A 18 12.46 -11.37 -3.25
CA MET A 18 13.38 -10.66 -2.34
C MET A 18 14.19 -11.63 -1.49
N ASN A 19 15.38 -11.19 -1.04
CA ASN A 19 16.25 -11.94 -0.13
C ASN A 19 16.81 -11.06 0.99
N SER A 20 17.73 -10.15 0.66
CA SER A 20 18.48 -9.32 1.63
C SER A 20 17.58 -8.53 2.58
N ALA A 21 16.40 -8.07 2.11
CA ALA A 21 15.45 -7.35 2.93
C ALA A 21 14.90 -8.18 4.12
N ILE A 22 14.81 -9.51 3.98
CA ILE A 22 14.41 -10.44 5.04
C ILE A 22 15.66 -10.94 5.78
N ALA A 23 16.68 -11.39 5.05
CA ALA A 23 17.86 -12.04 5.61
C ALA A 23 18.70 -11.13 6.52
N HIS A 24 18.75 -9.83 6.23
CA HIS A 24 19.51 -8.85 7.03
C HIS A 24 18.63 -8.03 7.99
N ALA A 25 17.36 -8.39 8.17
CA ALA A 25 16.53 -7.73 9.18
C ALA A 25 16.96 -8.14 10.59
N GLN A 26 16.78 -7.24 11.57
CA GLN A 26 17.05 -7.56 12.99
C GLN A 26 16.20 -8.73 13.48
N GLN A 27 14.96 -8.86 12.96
CA GLN A 27 14.03 -9.95 13.25
C GLN A 27 13.55 -10.56 11.92
N PRO A 28 14.29 -11.51 11.31
CA PRO A 28 14.00 -12.02 9.97
C PRO A 28 12.62 -12.67 9.83
N VAL A 29 12.19 -13.45 10.83
CA VAL A 29 10.88 -14.13 10.81
C VAL A 29 9.74 -13.11 10.83
N MET A 30 9.84 -12.10 11.69
CA MET A 30 8.87 -11.01 11.76
C MET A 30 8.86 -10.19 10.47
N MET A 31 10.03 -9.95 9.86
CA MET A 31 10.10 -9.27 8.56
C MET A 31 9.47 -10.11 7.44
N ALA A 32 9.65 -11.43 7.44
CA ALA A 32 9.00 -12.31 6.47
C ALA A 32 7.48 -12.24 6.58
N GLU A 33 6.94 -12.21 7.80
CA GLU A 33 5.49 -12.03 8.03
C GLU A 33 5.01 -10.64 7.55
N ALA A 34 5.76 -9.58 7.82
CA ALA A 34 5.47 -8.24 7.31
C ALA A 34 5.45 -8.21 5.76
N MET A 35 6.42 -8.85 5.11
CA MET A 35 6.50 -8.93 3.64
C MET A 35 5.33 -9.73 3.06
N LYS A 36 4.93 -10.83 3.70
CA LYS A 36 3.74 -11.61 3.31
C LYS A 36 2.49 -10.73 3.31
N HIS A 37 2.25 -10.00 4.40
CA HIS A 37 1.08 -9.12 4.49
C HIS A 37 1.13 -7.96 3.49
N ALA A 38 2.31 -7.37 3.26
CA ALA A 38 2.49 -6.32 2.27
C ALA A 38 2.13 -6.77 0.84
N VAL A 39 2.60 -7.95 0.42
CA VAL A 39 2.30 -8.50 -0.91
C VAL A 39 0.79 -8.74 -1.07
N ILE A 40 0.16 -9.36 -0.06
CA ILE A 40 -1.29 -9.61 -0.07
C ILE A 40 -2.06 -8.29 -0.11
N ALA A 41 -1.72 -7.34 0.76
CA ALA A 41 -2.39 -6.04 0.83
C ALA A 41 -2.27 -5.26 -0.49
N GLY A 42 -1.07 -5.18 -1.05
CA GLY A 42 -0.84 -4.49 -2.32
C GLY A 42 -1.57 -5.14 -3.49
N ARG A 43 -1.64 -6.49 -3.54
CA ARG A 43 -2.40 -7.17 -4.60
C ARG A 43 -3.91 -6.93 -4.45
N LEU A 44 -4.43 -6.97 -3.23
CA LEU A 44 -5.83 -6.64 -2.97
C LEU A 44 -6.13 -5.19 -3.34
N ALA A 45 -5.24 -4.24 -3.03
CA ALA A 45 -5.38 -2.84 -3.40
C ALA A 45 -5.37 -2.62 -4.92
N TYR A 46 -4.53 -3.35 -5.67
CA TYR A 46 -4.53 -3.34 -7.13
C TYR A 46 -5.87 -3.81 -7.69
N LEU A 47 -6.37 -4.96 -7.20
CA LEU A 47 -7.65 -5.54 -7.66
C LEU A 47 -8.86 -4.69 -7.25
N ALA A 48 -8.79 -4.01 -6.11
CA ALA A 48 -9.87 -3.16 -5.62
C ALA A 48 -10.00 -1.84 -6.41
N GLY A 49 -8.94 -1.41 -7.11
CA GLY A 49 -8.92 -0.15 -7.83
C GLY A 49 -8.86 1.06 -6.91
N ARG A 50 -7.64 1.49 -6.54
CA ARG A 50 -7.44 2.64 -5.64
C ARG A 50 -8.06 3.94 -6.17
N MET A 51 -8.49 4.79 -5.24
CA MET A 51 -8.99 6.14 -5.56
C MET A 51 -7.94 6.96 -6.34
N PRO A 52 -8.33 7.69 -7.40
CA PRO A 52 -7.41 8.55 -8.12
C PRO A 52 -6.89 9.67 -7.21
N ARG A 53 -5.60 10.01 -7.35
CA ARG A 53 -5.02 11.15 -6.63
C ARG A 53 -5.62 12.44 -7.19
N LYS A 54 -6.32 13.21 -6.35
CA LYS A 54 -6.75 14.57 -6.69
C LYS A 54 -5.57 15.52 -6.53
N LEU A 55 -5.30 16.35 -7.54
CA LEU A 55 -4.27 17.40 -7.48
C LEU A 55 -4.67 18.57 -6.57
N TYR A 56 -5.97 18.73 -6.36
CA TYR A 56 -6.54 19.80 -5.54
C TYR A 56 -7.40 19.18 -4.44
N ALA A 57 -7.18 19.62 -3.21
CA ALA A 57 -8.01 19.26 -2.08
C ALA A 57 -9.38 19.96 -2.24
N SER A 58 -10.41 19.19 -2.59
CA SER A 58 -11.78 19.61 -2.34
C SER A 58 -12.06 19.30 -0.87
N ALA A 59 -12.47 20.30 -0.09
CA ALA A 59 -12.85 20.10 1.30
C ALA A 59 -13.88 18.97 1.38
N SER A 60 -13.59 17.93 2.16
CA SER A 60 -14.51 16.80 2.38
C SER A 60 -15.84 17.24 3.01
N SER A 61 -15.84 18.44 3.62
CA SER A 61 -17.01 19.12 4.15
C SER A 61 -17.18 20.44 3.38
N PRO A 62 -18.00 20.48 2.31
CA PRO A 62 -18.38 21.73 1.68
C PRO A 62 -19.05 22.65 2.71
N LEU A 63 -18.73 23.94 2.70
CA LEU A 63 -19.49 24.95 3.47
C LEU A 63 -20.88 25.21 2.86
N ASP A 64 -21.14 24.69 1.65
CA ASP A 64 -22.45 24.71 0.99
C ASP A 64 -23.41 23.74 1.70
N GLY A 65 -24.22 24.29 2.59
CA GLY A 65 -25.24 23.54 3.33
C GLY A 65 -25.43 23.96 4.79
N LEU A 66 -24.66 24.93 5.30
CA LEU A 66 -25.01 25.61 6.55
C LEU A 66 -26.28 26.45 6.32
N ILE A 67 -27.43 25.81 6.46
CA ILE A 67 -28.70 26.50 6.67
C ILE A 67 -28.53 27.29 7.97
N LYS A 68 -28.67 28.62 7.85
CA LYS A 68 -28.69 29.55 8.99
C LYS A 68 -29.93 29.34 9.84
#